data_AF-E4V1L9-F1
#
_entry.id   AF-E4V1L9-F1
#
_cell.length_a   1.000
_cell.length_b   1.000
_cell.length_c   1.000
_cell.angle_alpha   90.00
_cell.angle_beta   90.00
_cell.angle_gamma   90.00
#
_symmetry.space_group_name_H-M   'P 1'
#
loop_
_entity.id
_entity.type
_entity.pdbx_description
1 polymer ?
#
loop_
_entity_poly.entity_id
_entity_poly.type
_entity_poly.pdbx_seq_one_letter_code
_entity_poly.pdbx_strand_id
1 'polypeptide(L)'
;MPLRYPLRRSLLPSQQPSFESSYFSRNGPEAKLPSPANVRGQNAMQDPGAIHGDYGYKPVRYENLGLIVKFGRAPEVTLAEGQGITLEQRWKYLGRAERVAICEQLRDIIFDFRWVQHAPDDFFLGHNNREPLGDIIFTKAIKTRIRPLWLGKELSEIPDPYRSRLPDDAKVVFTHSDLHPSNIMVSADSNKIIAVIDWRQSG
;
A
#
# COMPACT_ATOMS: atom_id res chain seq x y z
N MET A 1 17.74 -9.53 33.71
CA MET A 1 18.56 -8.47 33.07
C MET A 1 17.77 -7.85 31.93
N PRO A 2 17.42 -6.55 31.94
CA PRO A 2 16.77 -5.93 30.80
C PRO A 2 17.83 -5.36 29.85
N LEU A 3 17.83 -5.83 28.59
CA LEU A 3 18.62 -5.26 27.50
C LEU A 3 18.10 -3.85 27.20
N ARG A 4 18.75 -2.85 27.78
CA ARG A 4 18.63 -1.44 27.40
C ARG A 4 19.52 -1.22 26.17
N TYR A 5 18.93 -1.23 24.98
CA TYR A 5 19.52 -0.53 23.85
C TYR A 5 18.86 0.86 23.78
N PRO A 6 19.44 1.92 24.39
CA PRO A 6 18.96 3.26 24.17
C PRO A 6 19.14 3.60 22.69
N LEU A 7 18.06 4.02 22.03
CA LEU A 7 18.06 4.56 20.68
C LEU A 7 19.16 5.64 20.58
N ARG A 8 20.17 5.42 19.74
CA ARG A 8 21.16 6.46 19.45
C ARG A 8 20.47 7.57 18.66
N ARG A 9 20.45 8.79 19.23
CA ARG A 9 19.96 10.01 18.56
C ARG A 9 20.59 10.26 17.19
N SER A 10 21.76 9.71 16.92
CA SER A 10 22.46 9.83 15.63
C SER A 10 21.82 9.06 14.48
N LEU A 11 20.83 8.21 14.72
CA LEU A 11 20.08 7.46 13.69
C LEU A 11 18.74 8.11 13.34
N LEU A 12 18.36 9.19 14.03
CA LEU A 12 17.22 10.00 13.67
C LEU A 12 17.69 11.05 12.65
N PRO A 13 16.98 11.25 11.53
CA PRO A 13 17.30 12.31 10.59
C PRO A 13 17.42 13.65 11.35
N SER A 14 18.57 14.31 11.22
CA SER A 14 18.86 15.60 11.86
C SER A 14 18.11 16.77 11.23
N GLN A 15 17.38 16.52 10.15
CA GLN A 15 16.46 17.48 9.57
C GLN A 15 15.06 17.13 10.04
N GLN A 16 14.34 18.10 10.61
CA GLN A 16 12.89 18.04 10.62
C GLN A 16 12.47 17.83 9.16
N PRO A 17 11.91 16.67 8.81
CA PRO A 17 11.38 16.51 7.48
C PRO A 17 10.29 17.58 7.34
N SER A 18 10.47 18.52 6.42
CA SER A 18 9.36 19.36 5.97
C SER A 18 8.42 18.45 5.20
N PHE A 19 7.64 17.68 5.95
CA PHE A 19 6.54 16.93 5.40
C PHE A 19 5.46 17.96 5.09
N GLU A 20 5.40 18.42 3.85
CA GLU A 20 4.14 18.85 3.25
C GLU A 20 3.19 17.65 3.26
N SER A 21 2.69 17.29 4.45
CA SER A 21 1.74 16.21 4.62
C SER A 21 0.33 16.78 4.67
N SER A 22 -0.59 16.06 4.06
CA SER A 22 -2.03 16.34 4.14
C SER A 22 -2.53 16.43 5.59
N TYR A 23 -1.84 15.81 6.55
CA TYR A 23 -2.13 15.95 7.97
C TYR A 23 -2.00 17.38 8.47
N PHE A 24 -0.89 18.08 8.17
CA PHE A 24 -0.69 19.46 8.63
C PHE A 24 -1.53 20.46 7.84
N SER A 25 -1.81 20.18 6.55
CA SER A 25 -2.78 20.97 5.78
C SER A 25 -4.19 20.89 6.36
N ARG A 26 -4.60 19.71 6.85
CA ARG A 26 -5.93 19.47 7.43
C ARG A 26 -6.05 19.97 8.87
N ASN A 27 -5.05 19.68 9.70
CA ASN A 27 -5.12 19.91 11.16
C ASN A 27 -4.42 21.22 11.59
N GLY A 28 -3.74 21.91 10.67
CA GLY A 28 -3.00 23.15 10.91
C GLY A 28 -1.48 22.93 11.09
N PRO A 29 -0.66 23.96 10.83
CA PRO A 29 0.81 23.85 10.92
C PRO A 29 1.31 23.59 12.35
N GLU A 30 0.54 24.00 13.37
CA GLU A 30 0.84 23.78 14.79
C GLU A 30 0.26 22.46 15.34
N ALA A 31 -0.35 21.63 14.49
CA ALA A 31 -0.96 20.37 14.90
C ALA A 31 0.11 19.42 15.46
N LYS A 32 -0.11 18.93 16.69
CA LYS A 32 0.77 17.96 17.32
C LYS A 32 0.34 16.54 16.96
N LEU A 33 1.31 15.66 16.75
CA LEU A 33 1.05 14.22 16.64
C LEU A 33 0.71 13.64 18.02
N PRO A 34 -0.11 12.58 18.11
CA PRO A 34 -0.36 11.88 19.36
C PRO A 34 0.93 11.38 20.02
N SER A 35 1.02 11.49 21.35
CA SER A 35 2.18 10.96 22.08
C SER A 35 2.18 9.42 22.06
N PRO A 36 3.35 8.75 22.15
CA PRO A 36 3.39 7.28 22.19
C PRO A 36 2.56 6.66 23.31
N ALA A 37 2.42 7.34 24.46
CA ALA A 37 1.56 6.90 25.55
C ALA A 37 0.07 6.97 25.18
N ASN A 38 -0.33 8.04 24.49
CA ASN A 38 -1.69 8.18 23.97
C ASN A 38 -2.00 7.10 22.92
N VAL A 39 -1.07 6.80 22.00
CA VAL A 39 -1.24 5.74 20.99
C VAL A 39 -1.46 4.37 21.63
N ARG A 40 -0.66 4.02 22.65
CA ARG A 40 -0.84 2.76 23.38
C ARG A 40 -2.17 2.69 24.11
N GLY A 41 -2.58 3.80 24.76
CA GLY A 41 -3.88 3.88 25.43
C GLY A 41 -5.05 3.71 24.46
N GLN A 42 -4.98 4.35 23.30
CA GLN A 42 -5.99 4.25 22.25
C GLN A 42 -6.03 2.84 21.62
N ASN A 43 -4.88 2.20 21.40
CA ASN A 43 -4.84 0.82 20.94
C ASN A 43 -5.55 -0.14 21.89
N ALA A 44 -5.30 -0.03 23.20
CA ALA A 44 -5.94 -0.89 24.21
C ALA A 44 -7.47 -0.73 24.24
N MET A 45 -7.99 0.44 23.86
CA MET A 45 -9.43 0.67 23.71
C MET A 45 -9.98 0.10 22.40
N GLN A 46 -9.25 0.23 21.29
CA GLN A 46 -9.68 -0.19 19.96
C GLN A 46 -9.47 -1.69 19.69
N ASP A 47 -8.54 -2.33 20.39
CA ASP A 47 -8.20 -3.74 20.24
C ASP A 47 -7.99 -4.41 21.61
N PRO A 48 -9.05 -4.50 22.45
CA PRO A 48 -8.94 -4.99 23.83
C PRO A 48 -8.53 -6.47 23.94
N GLY A 49 -8.64 -7.22 22.84
CA GLY A 49 -8.21 -8.63 22.74
C GLY A 49 -6.75 -8.81 22.32
N ALA A 50 -5.99 -7.73 22.09
CA ALA A 50 -4.59 -7.83 21.70
C ALA A 50 -3.77 -8.48 22.84
N ILE A 51 -3.29 -9.70 22.60
CA ILE A 51 -2.47 -10.43 23.57
C ILE A 51 -1.13 -9.70 23.68
N HIS A 52 -0.79 -9.24 24.89
CA HIS A 52 0.52 -8.64 25.18
C HIS A 52 1.63 -9.66 24.93
N GLY A 53 2.26 -9.56 23.76
CA GLY A 53 3.29 -10.50 23.29
C GLY A 53 3.13 -10.86 21.81
N ASP A 54 1.92 -10.71 21.27
CA ASP A 54 1.70 -10.74 19.83
C ASP A 54 2.15 -9.40 19.24
N TYR A 55 3.00 -9.45 18.21
CA TYR A 55 3.64 -8.28 17.66
C TYR A 55 2.76 -7.58 16.60
N GLY A 56 1.63 -8.18 16.24
CA GLY A 56 0.68 -7.73 15.22
C GLY A 56 -0.44 -6.82 15.75
N TYR A 57 -0.13 -5.78 16.54
CA TYR A 57 -1.16 -4.82 16.96
C TYR A 57 -1.87 -4.21 15.75
N LYS A 58 -3.20 -4.12 15.81
CA LYS A 58 -3.96 -3.41 14.78
C LYS A 58 -3.55 -1.93 14.75
N PRO A 59 -3.41 -1.32 13.55
CA PRO A 59 -3.15 0.11 13.44
C PRO A 59 -4.20 0.94 14.19
N VAL A 60 -3.74 1.90 15.00
CA VAL A 60 -4.59 2.76 15.81
C VAL A 60 -5.18 3.85 14.93
N ARG A 61 -6.49 4.03 14.97
CA ARG A 61 -7.19 5.02 14.15
C ARG A 61 -7.54 6.25 15.00
N TYR A 62 -7.21 7.43 14.50
CA TYR A 62 -7.63 8.72 15.03
C TYR A 62 -8.49 9.41 13.97
N GLU A 63 -9.78 9.05 13.92
CA GLU A 63 -10.70 9.55 12.88
C GLU A 63 -10.83 11.07 12.89
N ASN A 64 -10.88 11.66 14.08
CA ASN A 64 -10.92 13.11 14.28
C ASN A 64 -9.69 13.83 13.69
N LEU A 65 -8.54 13.18 13.72
CA LEU A 65 -7.28 13.71 13.17
C LEU A 65 -7.06 13.30 11.71
N GLY A 66 -7.86 12.39 11.16
CA GLY A 66 -7.61 11.76 9.86
C GLY A 66 -6.27 11.01 9.84
N LEU A 67 -5.86 10.42 10.96
CA LEU A 67 -4.55 9.84 11.16
C LEU A 67 -4.66 8.35 11.54
N ILE A 68 -3.80 7.51 10.96
CA ILE A 68 -3.62 6.12 11.37
C ILE A 68 -2.18 5.96 11.85
N VAL A 69 -1.99 5.30 12.99
CA VAL A 69 -0.68 5.07 13.60
C VAL A 69 -0.44 3.57 13.74
N LYS A 70 0.56 3.06 13.02
CA LYS A 70 1.12 1.72 13.23
C LYS A 70 2.25 1.83 14.27
N PHE A 71 2.25 0.94 15.26
CA PHE A 71 3.31 0.86 16.27
C PHE A 71 3.50 -0.59 16.69
N GLY A 72 4.68 -0.93 17.17
CA GLY A 72 5.05 -2.30 17.48
C GLY A 72 6.53 -2.44 17.77
N ARG A 73 7.04 -3.66 17.67
CA ARG A 73 8.47 -3.95 17.70
C ARG A 73 8.87 -4.58 16.36
N ALA A 74 10.17 -4.69 16.13
CA ALA A 74 10.67 -5.49 15.03
C ALA A 74 10.32 -6.99 15.27
N PRO A 75 10.04 -7.76 14.19
CA PRO A 75 10.12 -7.37 12.78
C PRO A 75 8.90 -6.63 12.19
N GLU A 76 7.78 -6.53 12.90
CA GLU A 76 6.47 -6.09 12.37
C GLU A 76 6.39 -4.58 12.13
N VAL A 77 7.14 -3.80 12.92
CA VAL A 77 7.35 -2.37 12.70
C VAL A 77 8.85 -2.11 12.71
N THR A 78 9.36 -1.65 11.57
CA THR A 78 10.79 -1.34 11.42
C THR A 78 11.00 0.14 11.17
N LEU A 79 12.18 0.66 11.54
CA LEU A 79 12.55 2.04 11.22
C LEU A 79 12.59 2.28 9.70
N ALA A 80 12.86 1.24 8.91
CA ALA A 80 12.85 1.31 7.46
C ALA A 80 11.48 1.74 6.92
N GLU A 81 10.37 1.23 7.48
CA GLU A 81 9.00 1.66 7.12
C GLU A 81 8.80 3.17 7.29
N GLY A 82 9.39 3.77 8.33
CA GLY A 82 9.29 5.20 8.62
C GLY A 82 10.33 6.08 7.92
N GLN A 83 11.34 5.49 7.30
CA GLN A 83 12.44 6.19 6.61
C GLN A 83 12.44 5.95 5.10
N GLY A 84 11.47 5.18 4.58
CA GLY A 84 11.36 4.92 3.16
C GLY A 84 11.11 6.16 2.33
N ILE A 85 11.62 6.14 1.12
CA ILE A 85 11.34 7.13 0.07
C ILE A 85 10.63 6.41 -1.08
N THR A 86 9.93 7.16 -1.94
CA THR A 86 9.29 6.53 -3.10
C THR A 86 10.35 6.06 -4.10
N LEU A 87 10.06 4.98 -4.82
CA LEU A 87 10.94 4.47 -5.87
C LEU A 87 11.12 5.54 -6.95
N GLU A 88 10.10 6.33 -7.26
CA GLU A 88 10.18 7.49 -8.15
C GLU A 88 11.28 8.47 -7.75
N GLN A 89 11.30 8.88 -6.49
CA GLN A 89 12.33 9.81 -5.96
C GLN A 89 13.73 9.20 -6.05
N ARG A 90 13.84 7.88 -5.81
CA ARG A 90 15.12 7.16 -5.81
C ARG A 90 15.61 6.81 -7.22
N TRP A 91 14.72 6.64 -8.20
CA TRP A 91 14.98 6.00 -9.49
C TRP A 91 16.15 6.61 -10.27
N LYS A 92 16.25 7.94 -10.25
CA LYS A 92 17.31 8.70 -10.94
C LYS A 92 18.72 8.46 -10.38
N TYR A 93 18.83 7.96 -9.15
CA TYR A 93 20.10 7.69 -8.49
C TYR A 93 20.54 6.22 -8.59
N LEU A 94 19.69 5.35 -9.15
CA LEU A 94 19.98 3.92 -9.26
C LEU A 94 20.75 3.61 -10.55
N GLY A 95 21.84 2.86 -10.39
CA GLY A 95 22.56 2.24 -11.48
C GLY A 95 21.79 1.06 -12.08
N ARG A 96 22.30 0.53 -13.20
CA ARG A 96 21.65 -0.57 -13.93
C ARG A 96 21.45 -1.82 -13.06
N ALA A 97 22.47 -2.23 -12.31
CA ALA A 97 22.40 -3.42 -11.46
C ALA A 97 21.34 -3.27 -10.36
N GLU A 98 21.26 -2.09 -9.73
CA GLU A 98 20.27 -1.82 -8.69
C GLU A 98 18.83 -1.80 -9.25
N ARG A 99 18.63 -1.22 -10.44
CA ARG A 99 17.32 -1.26 -11.12
C ARG A 99 16.89 -2.70 -11.43
N VAL A 100 17.83 -3.54 -11.87
CA VAL A 100 17.55 -4.97 -12.10
C VAL A 100 17.15 -5.66 -10.79
N ALA A 101 17.90 -5.43 -9.71
CA ALA A 101 17.58 -5.99 -8.39
C ALA A 101 16.21 -5.53 -7.84
N ILE A 102 15.80 -4.30 -8.15
CA ILE A 102 14.44 -3.83 -7.81
C ILE A 102 13.38 -4.53 -8.65
N CYS A 103 13.62 -4.70 -9.95
CA CYS A 103 12.70 -5.44 -10.81
C CYS A 103 12.52 -6.90 -10.37
N GLU A 104 13.59 -7.54 -9.89
CA GLU A 104 13.54 -8.90 -9.33
C GLU A 104 12.67 -8.93 -8.06
N GLN A 105 12.89 -8.00 -7.11
CA GLN A 105 12.03 -7.89 -5.92
C GLN A 105 10.56 -7.63 -6.28
N LEU A 106 10.29 -6.74 -7.24
CA LEU A 106 8.92 -6.47 -7.71
C LEU A 106 8.29 -7.71 -8.34
N ARG A 107 9.06 -8.50 -9.09
CA ARG A 107 8.57 -9.74 -9.69
C ARG A 107 8.09 -10.71 -8.62
N ASP A 108 8.86 -10.88 -7.55
CA ASP A 108 8.51 -11.78 -6.45
C ASP A 108 7.25 -11.28 -5.72
N ILE A 109 7.18 -9.98 -5.42
CA ILE A 109 5.99 -9.36 -4.80
C ILE A 109 4.73 -9.52 -5.66
N ILE A 110 4.82 -9.24 -6.96
CA ILE A 110 3.69 -9.38 -7.90
C ILE A 110 3.30 -10.84 -8.04
N PHE A 111 4.26 -11.76 -8.01
CA PHE A 111 3.97 -13.19 -8.03
C PHE A 111 3.13 -13.55 -6.80
N ASP A 112 3.50 -13.12 -5.61
CA ASP A 112 2.74 -13.35 -4.39
C ASP A 112 1.32 -12.76 -4.44
N PHE A 113 1.14 -11.57 -5.03
CA PHE A 113 -0.20 -11.01 -5.24
C PHE A 113 -1.08 -11.94 -6.07
N ARG A 114 -0.52 -12.52 -7.14
CA ARG A 114 -1.25 -13.43 -8.03
C ARG A 114 -1.59 -14.78 -7.39
N TRP A 115 -0.98 -15.10 -6.25
CA TRP A 115 -1.33 -16.27 -5.46
C TRP A 115 -2.49 -16.03 -4.49
N VAL A 116 -2.91 -14.79 -4.29
CA VAL A 116 -4.11 -14.48 -3.50
C VAL A 116 -5.33 -15.01 -4.27
N GLN A 117 -6.08 -15.90 -3.63
CA GLN A 117 -7.28 -16.53 -4.18
C GLN A 117 -8.51 -16.14 -3.37
N HIS A 118 -9.66 -16.09 -4.03
CA HIS A 118 -10.94 -15.98 -3.36
C HIS A 118 -11.19 -17.19 -2.46
N ALA A 119 -12.02 -17.01 -1.43
CA ALA A 119 -12.55 -18.15 -0.70
C ALA A 119 -13.35 -19.06 -1.66
N PRO A 120 -13.43 -20.37 -1.37
CA PRO A 120 -14.28 -21.27 -2.13
C PRO A 120 -15.70 -20.70 -2.26
N ASP A 121 -16.28 -20.75 -3.46
CA ASP A 121 -17.62 -20.27 -3.81
C ASP A 121 -17.89 -18.76 -3.66
N ASP A 122 -16.85 -17.94 -3.43
CA ASP A 122 -16.94 -16.48 -3.27
C ASP A 122 -16.24 -15.75 -4.43
N PHE A 123 -16.39 -16.27 -5.64
CA PHE A 123 -15.81 -15.66 -6.83
C PHE A 123 -16.43 -14.28 -7.08
N PHE A 124 -15.57 -13.27 -7.13
CA PHE A 124 -15.98 -11.90 -7.40
C PHE A 124 -14.92 -11.20 -8.24
N LEU A 125 -15.33 -10.62 -9.36
CA LEU A 125 -14.47 -9.78 -10.19
C LEU A 125 -14.81 -8.30 -9.93
N GLY A 126 -13.91 -7.59 -9.26
CA GLY A 126 -14.12 -6.18 -8.94
C GLY A 126 -13.10 -5.64 -7.95
N HIS A 127 -13.36 -4.45 -7.44
CA HIS A 127 -12.54 -3.78 -6.44
C HIS A 127 -12.49 -4.57 -5.12
N ASN A 128 -11.40 -4.47 -4.37
CA ASN A 128 -11.19 -5.21 -3.10
C ASN A 128 -12.32 -5.03 -2.05
N ASN A 129 -13.03 -3.90 -2.09
CA ASN A 129 -14.21 -3.61 -1.24
C ASN A 129 -15.52 -4.27 -1.73
N ARG A 130 -15.44 -5.20 -2.69
CA ARG A 130 -16.61 -5.81 -3.36
C ARG A 130 -17.48 -4.81 -4.14
N GLU A 131 -16.84 -3.78 -4.67
CA GLU A 131 -17.47 -2.82 -5.58
C GLU A 131 -17.07 -3.13 -7.02
N PRO A 132 -17.82 -2.67 -8.04
CA PRO A 132 -17.35 -2.79 -9.41
C PRO A 132 -15.97 -2.14 -9.61
N LEU A 133 -15.19 -2.63 -10.59
CA LEU A 133 -13.86 -2.07 -10.90
C LEU A 133 -13.94 -0.54 -11.07
N GLY A 134 -13.26 0.18 -10.18
CA GLY A 134 -13.19 1.64 -10.14
C GLY A 134 -12.10 2.24 -11.00
N ASP A 135 -11.52 1.47 -11.93
CA ASP A 135 -10.45 1.96 -12.80
C ASP A 135 -10.98 3.16 -13.62
N ILE A 136 -10.17 4.23 -13.67
CA ILE A 136 -10.50 5.51 -14.28
C ILE A 136 -10.79 5.39 -15.79
N ILE A 137 -10.21 4.39 -16.46
CA ILE A 137 -10.51 4.04 -17.85
C ILE A 137 -11.99 3.64 -17.97
N PHE A 138 -12.48 2.85 -17.01
CA PHE A 138 -13.88 2.46 -16.92
C PHE A 138 -14.74 3.60 -16.37
N THR A 139 -14.27 4.39 -15.40
CA THR A 139 -15.09 5.42 -14.73
C THR A 139 -15.40 6.63 -15.63
N LYS A 140 -14.51 7.05 -16.54
CA LYS A 140 -14.82 8.11 -17.52
C LYS A 140 -15.64 7.61 -18.72
N ALA A 141 -15.55 6.32 -19.05
CA ALA A 141 -16.36 5.70 -20.10
C ALA A 141 -17.76 5.27 -19.61
N ILE A 142 -17.93 5.00 -18.31
CA ILE A 142 -19.12 4.37 -17.71
C ILE A 142 -19.86 5.36 -16.80
N LYS A 143 -20.52 6.36 -17.39
CA LYS A 143 -21.69 7.02 -16.75
C LYS A 143 -22.95 6.16 -16.84
N THR A 144 -22.89 4.98 -17.45
CA THR A 144 -24.04 4.09 -17.68
C THR A 144 -23.86 2.79 -16.89
N ARG A 145 -24.68 2.61 -15.86
CA ARG A 145 -24.96 1.37 -15.10
C ARG A 145 -24.29 0.11 -15.65
N ILE A 146 -23.45 -0.49 -14.82
CA ILE A 146 -22.79 -1.77 -15.05
C ILE A 146 -23.84 -2.89 -15.14
N ARG A 147 -24.17 -3.25 -16.39
CA ARG A 147 -24.42 -4.64 -16.80
C ARG A 147 -23.08 -5.21 -17.29
N PRO A 148 -22.89 -6.55 -17.31
CA PRO A 148 -21.58 -7.16 -17.57
C PRO A 148 -21.09 -6.72 -18.95
N LEU A 149 -19.93 -6.06 -18.97
CA LEU A 149 -19.61 -4.99 -19.92
C LEU A 149 -19.61 -5.41 -21.40
N TRP A 150 -19.48 -6.70 -21.73
CA TRP A 150 -19.44 -7.19 -23.12
C TRP A 150 -20.05 -8.59 -23.29
N LEU A 151 -21.04 -8.96 -22.46
CA LEU A 151 -21.67 -10.27 -22.58
C LEU A 151 -22.43 -10.39 -23.91
N GLY A 152 -21.98 -11.27 -24.80
CA GLY A 152 -22.56 -11.49 -26.13
C GLY A 152 -22.09 -10.51 -27.21
N LYS A 153 -21.00 -9.78 -26.97
CA LYS A 153 -20.36 -8.92 -27.97
C LYS A 153 -19.23 -9.66 -28.68
N GLU A 154 -19.17 -9.52 -30.00
CA GLU A 154 -18.06 -10.02 -30.80
C GLU A 154 -16.79 -9.21 -30.52
N LEU A 155 -15.61 -9.84 -30.65
CA LEU A 155 -14.30 -9.19 -30.40
C LEU A 155 -14.13 -7.86 -31.15
N SER A 156 -14.70 -7.75 -32.36
CA SER A 156 -14.67 -6.56 -33.20
C SER A 156 -15.53 -5.39 -32.68
N GLU A 157 -16.47 -5.66 -31.78
CA GLU A 157 -17.37 -4.66 -31.20
C GLU A 157 -16.81 -4.03 -29.92
N ILE A 158 -15.73 -4.57 -29.37
CA ILE A 158 -15.09 -4.06 -28.16
C ILE A 158 -14.15 -2.90 -28.57
N PRO A 159 -14.37 -1.67 -28.07
CA PRO A 159 -13.62 -0.47 -28.45
C PRO A 159 -12.25 -0.41 -27.76
N ASP A 160 -11.50 -1.51 -27.79
CA ASP A 160 -10.12 -1.60 -27.33
C ASP A 160 -9.23 -2.12 -28.48
N PRO A 161 -8.30 -1.31 -29.02
CA PRO A 161 -7.45 -1.67 -30.15
C PRO A 161 -6.52 -2.86 -29.88
N TYR A 162 -6.34 -3.23 -28.61
CA TYR A 162 -5.51 -4.37 -28.19
C TYR A 162 -6.33 -5.59 -27.79
N ARG A 163 -7.67 -5.51 -27.82
CA ARG A 163 -8.54 -6.61 -27.37
C ARG A 163 -8.25 -7.94 -28.06
N SER A 164 -7.95 -7.91 -29.36
CA SER A 164 -7.60 -9.09 -30.17
C SER A 164 -6.29 -9.76 -29.74
N ARG A 165 -5.46 -9.10 -28.95
CA ARG A 165 -4.21 -9.63 -28.39
C ARG A 165 -4.36 -10.14 -26.95
N LEU A 166 -5.54 -9.96 -26.35
CA LEU A 166 -5.82 -10.40 -24.98
C LEU A 166 -6.50 -11.78 -25.01
N PRO A 167 -5.99 -12.76 -24.26
CA PRO A 167 -6.61 -14.08 -24.15
C PRO A 167 -7.93 -14.02 -23.36
N ASP A 168 -8.91 -14.82 -23.80
CA ASP A 168 -10.25 -14.87 -23.19
C ASP A 168 -10.30 -15.84 -22.00
N ASP A 169 -9.32 -16.72 -21.89
CA ASP A 169 -9.13 -17.75 -20.86
C ASP A 169 -8.12 -17.33 -19.78
N ALA A 170 -7.79 -16.04 -19.71
CA ALA A 170 -6.88 -15.52 -18.71
C ALA A 170 -7.38 -15.84 -17.30
N LYS A 171 -6.50 -16.42 -16.47
CA LYS A 171 -6.80 -16.66 -15.06
C LYS A 171 -7.06 -15.32 -14.36
N VAL A 172 -8.19 -15.21 -13.65
CA VAL A 172 -8.46 -14.10 -12.73
C VAL A 172 -7.50 -14.19 -11.55
N VAL A 173 -6.72 -13.13 -11.35
CA VAL A 173 -5.71 -13.01 -10.30
C VAL A 173 -5.81 -11.63 -9.67
N PHE A 174 -5.49 -11.54 -8.38
CA PHE A 174 -5.46 -10.26 -7.68
C PHE A 174 -4.32 -9.37 -8.22
N THR A 175 -4.62 -8.09 -8.39
CA THR A 175 -3.72 -7.08 -8.96
C THR A 175 -3.79 -5.77 -8.19
N HIS A 176 -2.69 -5.01 -8.19
CA HIS A 176 -2.65 -3.67 -7.62
C HIS A 176 -3.40 -2.63 -8.49
N SER A 177 -3.44 -2.84 -9.81
CA SER A 177 -3.97 -1.94 -10.86
C SER A 177 -3.33 -0.55 -11.00
N ASP A 178 -2.58 -0.06 -10.01
CA ASP A 178 -1.87 1.24 -10.10
C ASP A 178 -0.41 1.16 -9.62
N LEU A 179 0.37 0.23 -10.20
CA LEU A 179 1.74 -0.04 -9.77
C LEU A 179 2.74 0.97 -10.36
N HIS A 180 2.61 2.24 -9.95
CA HIS A 180 3.51 3.34 -10.31
C HIS A 180 4.71 3.44 -9.34
N PRO A 181 5.90 3.90 -9.76
CA PRO A 181 7.04 4.11 -8.86
C PRO A 181 6.78 5.03 -7.65
N SER A 182 5.78 5.93 -7.71
CA SER A 182 5.34 6.73 -6.55
C SER A 182 4.66 5.89 -5.46
N ASN A 183 4.07 4.76 -5.84
CA ASN A 183 3.31 3.86 -4.99
C ASN A 183 4.17 2.71 -4.44
N ILE A 184 5.48 2.76 -4.66
CA ILE A 184 6.45 1.77 -4.16
C ILE A 184 7.41 2.51 -3.25
N MET A 185 7.54 2.04 -2.00
CA MET A 185 8.51 2.57 -1.05
C MET A 185 9.75 1.69 -1.00
N VAL A 186 10.92 2.32 -1.02
CA VAL A 186 12.22 1.66 -0.89
C VAL A 186 13.01 2.23 0.28
N SER A 187 13.84 1.38 0.88
CA SER A 187 14.80 1.80 1.90
C SER A 187 15.89 2.65 1.26
N ALA A 188 16.18 3.81 1.84
CA ALA A 188 17.16 4.76 1.29
C ALA A 188 18.60 4.24 1.30
N ASP A 189 18.92 3.29 2.19
CA ASP A 189 20.24 2.71 2.41
C ASP A 189 20.54 1.49 1.51
N SER A 190 19.56 0.61 1.33
CA SER A 190 19.72 -0.71 0.71
C SER A 190 18.94 -0.86 -0.60
N ASN A 191 18.12 0.13 -0.97
CA ASN A 191 17.19 0.07 -2.10
C ASN A 191 16.20 -1.11 -2.04
N LYS A 192 16.08 -1.77 -0.88
CA LYS A 192 15.13 -2.86 -0.66
C LYS A 192 13.71 -2.30 -0.69
N ILE A 193 12.80 -2.98 -1.37
CA ILE A 193 11.37 -2.63 -1.32
C ILE A 193 10.85 -2.93 0.07
N ILE A 194 10.22 -1.94 0.69
CA ILE A 194 9.69 -2.04 2.05
C ILE A 194 8.16 -2.01 2.07
N ALA A 195 7.52 -1.40 1.07
CA ALA A 195 6.07 -1.36 0.97
C ALA A 195 5.61 -1.09 -0.46
N VAL A 196 4.42 -1.62 -0.79
CA VAL A 196 3.57 -1.16 -1.90
C VAL A 196 2.36 -0.49 -1.27
N ILE A 197 2.02 0.72 -1.72
CA ILE A 197 0.99 1.58 -1.14
C ILE A 197 -0.03 2.00 -2.21
N ASP A 198 -1.10 2.67 -1.79
CA ASP A 198 -2.20 3.13 -2.65
C ASP A 198 -2.94 2.00 -3.40
N TRP A 199 -3.48 1.08 -2.61
CA TRP A 199 -4.26 -0.07 -3.06
C TRP A 199 -5.68 0.28 -3.55
N ARG A 200 -5.99 1.56 -3.76
CA ARG A 200 -7.34 2.05 -4.05
C ARG A 200 -7.89 1.59 -5.40
N GLN A 201 -7.07 1.02 -6.28
CA GLN A 201 -7.53 0.46 -7.55
C GLN A 201 -7.40 -1.07 -7.59
N SER A 202 -6.98 -1.69 -6.49
CA SER A 202 -6.73 -3.12 -6.44
C SER A 202 -8.01 -3.95 -6.51
N GLY A 203 -7.86 -5.14 -7.11
CA GLY A 203 -8.93 -6.09 -7.39
C GLY A 203 -8.38 -7.39 -7.95
#